data_AF-A0A7S4A137-F1
#
_entry.id   AF-A0A7S4A137-F1
#
_cell.length_a   1.000
_cell.length_b   1.000
_cell.length_c   1.000
_cell.angle_alpha   90.00
_cell.angle_beta   90.00
_cell.angle_gamma   90.00
#
_symmetry.space_group_name_H-M   'P 1'
#
loop_
_entity.id
_entity.type
_entity.pdbx_description
1 polymer ?
#
loop_
_entity_poly.entity_id
_entity_poly.type
_entity_poly.pdbx_seq_one_letter_code
_entity_poly.pdbx_strand_id
1 'polypeptide(L)'
;MRMPQQGMVWAIAATSLACLAAALKPSQPPPKRRNPLVRTASDVAAGAVMPAVLLGVVGAAAAGAEDAEGAVGKVIPTRLARLLRDSRIAWRQFTAFEAVAGFVALAAADAKDSGRSLVQAGRALLEQWRRAGETLVESRDEGGHAIDLYAGGDSTRPLVVLVPGGGWCHGDDARLYRLLAARVAKRSRCEVAVAQYAPWPLGDGEDMVDAVAAALTWA
;
A
#
# COMPACT_ATOMS: atom_id res chain seq x y z
N MET A 1 -13.43 22.72 -17.54
CA MET A 1 -14.52 21.72 -17.49
C MET A 1 -14.47 21.02 -16.13
N ARG A 2 -15.49 21.19 -15.29
CA ARG A 2 -15.61 20.48 -13.99
C ARG A 2 -16.10 19.05 -14.28
N MET A 3 -15.31 18.02 -13.97
CA MET A 3 -15.76 16.63 -14.05
C MET A 3 -16.87 16.37 -12.99
N PRO A 4 -17.85 15.50 -13.27
CA PRO A 4 -18.86 15.12 -12.30
C PRO A 4 -18.22 14.23 -11.23
N GLN A 5 -18.19 14.71 -9.98
CA GLN A 5 -17.67 14.00 -8.79
C GLN A 5 -18.20 12.56 -8.66
N GLN A 6 -19.36 12.26 -9.25
CA GLN A 6 -20.01 10.95 -9.24
C GLN A 6 -19.17 9.84 -9.89
N GLY A 7 -18.43 10.10 -10.97
CA GLY A 7 -17.65 9.06 -11.66
C GLY A 7 -16.45 8.56 -10.83
N MET A 8 -15.88 9.44 -10.00
CA MET A 8 -14.75 9.12 -9.13
C MET A 8 -15.19 8.30 -7.92
N VAL A 9 -16.36 8.60 -7.36
CA VAL A 9 -16.96 7.87 -6.23
C VAL A 9 -17.26 6.41 -6.60
N TRP A 10 -17.79 6.16 -7.80
CA TRP A 10 -18.08 4.79 -8.26
C TRP A 10 -16.82 3.96 -8.54
N ALA A 11 -15.76 4.58 -9.08
CA ALA A 11 -14.48 3.91 -9.28
C ALA A 11 -13.85 3.49 -7.94
N ILE A 12 -13.95 4.34 -6.91
CA ILE A 12 -13.40 4.04 -5.58
C ILE A 12 -14.26 2.99 -4.84
N ALA A 13 -15.58 3.04 -4.98
CA ALA A 13 -16.49 2.04 -4.42
C ALA A 13 -16.27 0.65 -5.03
N ALA A 14 -16.12 0.56 -6.37
CA ALA A 14 -15.81 -0.70 -7.05
C ALA A 14 -14.44 -1.25 -6.63
N THR A 15 -13.47 -0.37 -6.38
CA THR A 15 -12.14 -0.77 -5.94
C THR A 15 -12.11 -1.24 -4.48
N SER A 16 -12.94 -0.68 -3.62
CA SER A 16 -13.12 -1.14 -2.23
C SER A 16 -13.61 -2.59 -2.17
N LEU A 17 -14.42 -3.03 -3.15
CA LEU A 17 -14.83 -4.43 -3.30
C LEU A 17 -13.69 -5.35 -3.77
N ALA A 18 -12.81 -4.86 -4.65
CA ALA A 18 -11.64 -5.62 -5.10
C ALA A 18 -10.60 -5.83 -3.98
N CYS A 19 -10.48 -4.85 -3.06
CA CYS A 19 -9.63 -4.95 -1.86
C CYS A 19 -10.09 -6.07 -0.91
N LEU A 20 -11.41 -6.34 -0.84
CA LEU A 20 -11.99 -7.43 -0.05
C LEU A 20 -11.48 -8.81 -0.50
N ALA A 21 -11.30 -9.01 -1.81
CA ALA A 21 -10.83 -10.27 -2.37
C ALA A 21 -9.32 -10.50 -2.14
N ALA A 22 -8.51 -9.43 -2.14
CA ALA A 22 -7.08 -9.50 -1.86
C ALA A 22 -6.76 -9.78 -0.38
N ALA A 23 -7.64 -9.34 0.54
CA ALA A 23 -7.48 -9.49 1.97
C ALA A 23 -7.63 -10.94 2.51
N LEU A 24 -8.06 -11.89 1.67
CA LEU A 24 -8.33 -13.28 2.06
C LEU A 24 -7.10 -14.21 2.03
N LYS A 25 -5.88 -13.71 1.73
CA LYS A 25 -4.67 -14.54 1.80
C LYS A 25 -4.22 -14.79 3.25
N PRO A 26 -3.83 -16.02 3.64
CA PRO A 26 -3.32 -16.27 4.99
C PRO A 26 -2.02 -15.49 5.21
N SER A 27 -1.86 -14.82 6.36
CA SER A 27 -0.55 -14.36 6.85
C SER A 27 -0.30 -14.81 8.28
N GLN A 28 0.99 -14.86 8.62
CA GLN A 28 1.54 -15.37 9.87
C GLN A 28 0.90 -14.77 11.15
N PRO A 29 1.03 -15.43 12.32
CA PRO A 29 0.34 -15.03 13.54
C PRO A 29 1.22 -14.19 14.49
N PRO A 30 0.92 -12.88 14.73
CA PRO A 30 1.40 -12.20 15.96
C PRO A 30 0.29 -12.00 17.02
N PRO A 31 0.55 -11.46 18.22
CA PRO A 31 1.07 -12.10 19.43
C PRO A 31 -0.05 -12.51 20.42
N LYS A 32 0.35 -13.25 21.47
CA LYS A 32 -0.47 -13.94 22.48
C LYS A 32 -1.26 -12.98 23.38
N ARG A 33 -2.61 -13.11 23.46
CA ARG A 33 -3.46 -12.92 24.67
C ARG A 33 -4.99 -12.93 24.46
N ARG A 34 -5.52 -13.02 23.23
CA ARG A 34 -6.97 -13.20 23.00
C ARG A 34 -7.28 -14.60 22.47
N ASN A 35 -8.42 -15.15 22.88
CA ASN A 35 -8.95 -16.39 22.32
C ASN A 35 -9.00 -16.27 20.78
N PRO A 36 -8.40 -17.22 20.03
CA PRO A 36 -8.28 -17.12 18.57
C PRO A 36 -9.63 -16.95 17.87
N LEU A 37 -10.71 -17.55 18.38
CA LEU A 37 -12.05 -17.40 17.81
C LEU A 37 -12.60 -15.98 17.97
N VAL A 38 -12.42 -15.38 19.14
CA VAL A 38 -12.84 -14.00 19.42
C VAL A 38 -12.08 -13.02 18.53
N ARG A 39 -10.80 -13.30 18.28
CA ARG A 39 -9.98 -12.50 17.37
C ARG A 39 -10.48 -12.60 15.93
N THR A 40 -10.67 -13.80 15.40
CA THR A 40 -11.16 -14.00 14.03
C THR A 40 -12.52 -13.32 13.84
N ALA A 41 -13.44 -13.47 14.80
CA ALA A 41 -14.73 -12.79 14.75
C ALA A 41 -14.58 -11.26 14.75
N SER A 42 -13.66 -10.72 15.55
CA SER A 42 -13.35 -9.28 15.58
C SER A 42 -12.72 -8.79 14.28
N ASP A 43 -11.79 -9.55 13.70
CA ASP A 43 -11.14 -9.25 12.41
C ASP A 43 -12.18 -9.21 11.28
N VAL A 44 -13.08 -10.20 11.22
CA VAL A 44 -14.16 -10.26 10.22
C VAL A 44 -15.15 -9.11 10.40
N ALA A 45 -15.58 -8.81 11.64
CA ALA A 45 -16.47 -7.69 11.92
C ALA A 45 -15.85 -6.35 11.50
N ALA A 46 -14.56 -6.15 11.81
CA ALA A 46 -13.82 -4.97 11.39
C ALA A 46 -13.72 -4.88 9.86
N GLY A 47 -13.40 -5.99 9.20
CA GLY A 47 -13.34 -6.07 7.74
C GLY A 47 -14.68 -5.80 7.05
N ALA A 48 -15.80 -6.12 7.69
CA ALA A 48 -17.13 -5.82 7.18
C ALA A 48 -17.48 -4.32 7.29
N VAL A 49 -16.95 -3.62 8.30
CA VAL A 49 -17.24 -2.20 8.54
C VAL A 49 -16.29 -1.27 7.76
N MET A 50 -15.06 -1.71 7.50
CA MET A 50 -14.03 -0.89 6.87
C MET A 50 -14.44 -0.25 5.53
N PRO A 51 -15.17 -0.94 4.61
CA PRO A 51 -15.62 -0.30 3.38
C PRO A 51 -16.48 0.96 3.61
N ALA A 52 -17.32 0.96 4.64
CA ALA A 52 -18.12 2.13 5.00
C ALA A 52 -17.25 3.27 5.54
N VAL A 53 -16.21 2.94 6.32
CA VAL A 53 -15.21 3.90 6.81
C VAL A 53 -14.48 4.55 5.63
N LEU A 54 -13.98 3.73 4.69
CA LEU A 54 -13.28 4.20 3.50
C LEU A 54 -14.18 5.08 2.61
N LEU A 55 -15.44 4.69 2.41
CA LEU A 55 -16.42 5.53 1.71
C LEU A 55 -16.65 6.86 2.45
N GLY A 56 -16.66 6.85 3.78
CA GLY A 56 -16.68 8.05 4.59
C GLY A 56 -15.50 8.97 4.30
N VAL A 57 -14.28 8.42 4.17
CA VAL A 57 -13.06 9.20 3.90
C VAL A 57 -13.17 9.84 2.52
N VAL A 58 -13.59 9.08 1.52
CA VAL A 58 -13.82 9.59 0.16
C VAL A 58 -14.89 10.68 0.15
N GLY A 59 -15.99 10.48 0.87
CA GLY A 59 -17.06 11.46 1.00
C GLY A 59 -16.61 12.75 1.69
N ALA A 60 -15.84 12.66 2.78
CA ALA A 60 -15.27 13.81 3.48
C ALA A 60 -14.30 14.58 2.58
N ALA A 61 -13.43 13.89 1.86
CA ALA A 61 -12.53 14.52 0.88
C ALA A 61 -13.32 15.21 -0.25
N ALA A 62 -14.37 14.56 -0.78
CA ALA A 62 -15.22 15.14 -1.82
C ALA A 62 -16.01 16.38 -1.34
N ALA A 63 -16.30 16.45 -0.05
CA ALA A 63 -16.90 17.60 0.61
C ALA A 63 -15.89 18.72 0.93
N GLY A 64 -14.59 18.52 0.65
CA GLY A 64 -13.54 19.51 0.86
C GLY A 64 -12.87 19.48 2.23
N ALA A 65 -12.97 18.36 2.97
CA ALA A 65 -12.22 18.20 4.21
C ALA A 65 -10.70 18.17 3.93
N GLU A 66 -9.94 19.03 4.62
CA GLU A 66 -8.46 19.05 4.54
C GLU A 66 -7.85 17.77 5.12
N ASP A 67 -8.47 17.25 6.19
CA ASP A 67 -8.12 15.98 6.84
C ASP A 67 -9.35 15.06 6.82
N ALA A 68 -9.54 14.36 5.69
CA ALA A 68 -10.68 13.49 5.47
C ALA A 68 -10.70 12.27 6.42
N GLU A 69 -9.52 11.72 6.74
CA GLU A 69 -9.39 10.60 7.67
C GLU A 69 -9.70 11.01 9.09
N GLY A 70 -9.15 12.13 9.57
CA GLY A 70 -9.47 12.66 10.88
C GLY A 70 -10.92 13.11 11.01
N ALA A 71 -11.53 13.62 9.92
CA ALA A 71 -12.96 13.93 9.91
C ALA A 71 -13.83 12.70 10.17
N VAL A 72 -13.52 11.57 9.51
CA VAL A 72 -14.23 10.30 9.75
C VAL A 72 -13.89 9.73 11.13
N GLY A 73 -12.61 9.79 11.53
CA GLY A 73 -12.13 9.31 12.82
C GLY A 73 -12.83 9.96 14.02
N LYS A 74 -13.21 11.24 13.90
CA LYS A 74 -13.98 11.96 14.93
C LYS A 74 -15.41 11.44 15.12
N VAL A 75 -15.99 10.83 14.09
CA VAL A 75 -17.37 10.33 14.09
C VAL A 75 -17.43 8.84 14.50
N ILE A 76 -16.33 8.11 14.31
CA ILE A 76 -16.27 6.69 14.67
C ILE A 76 -16.27 6.51 16.19
N PRO A 77 -17.19 5.72 16.77
CA PRO A 77 -17.18 5.41 18.20
C PRO A 77 -15.86 4.77 18.62
N THR A 78 -15.32 5.15 19.80
CA THR A 78 -14.01 4.67 20.27
C THR A 78 -13.86 3.15 20.28
N ARG A 79 -14.94 2.40 20.58
CA ARG A 79 -14.92 0.93 20.55
C ARG A 79 -14.71 0.39 19.13
N LEU A 80 -15.36 1.00 18.14
CA LEU A 80 -15.20 0.64 16.74
C LEU A 80 -13.81 1.05 16.23
N ALA A 81 -13.32 2.24 16.60
CA ALA A 81 -11.96 2.67 16.26
C ALA A 81 -10.90 1.67 16.77
N ARG A 82 -11.02 1.19 18.01
CA ARG A 82 -10.13 0.14 18.54
C ARG A 82 -10.25 -1.18 17.79
N LEU A 83 -11.48 -1.58 17.45
CA LEU A 83 -11.73 -2.81 16.69
C LEU A 83 -11.08 -2.77 15.30
N LEU A 84 -11.19 -1.64 14.59
CA LEU A 84 -10.53 -1.42 13.30
C LEU A 84 -9.01 -1.37 13.43
N ARG A 85 -8.50 -0.60 14.41
CA ARG A 85 -7.06 -0.45 14.67
C ARG A 85 -6.38 -1.78 15.00
N ASP A 86 -7.05 -2.65 15.73
CA ASP A 86 -6.48 -3.95 16.13
C ASP A 86 -6.75 -5.05 15.07
N SER A 87 -7.47 -4.74 13.98
CA SER A 87 -7.88 -5.72 12.96
C SER A 87 -6.94 -5.79 11.77
N ARG A 88 -6.47 -7.00 11.46
CA ARG A 88 -5.59 -7.21 10.30
C ARG A 88 -6.32 -7.02 8.97
N ILE A 89 -7.58 -7.44 8.92
CA ILE A 89 -8.38 -7.34 7.69
C ILE A 89 -8.67 -5.87 7.38
N ALA A 90 -9.00 -5.08 8.39
CA ALA A 90 -9.23 -3.64 8.23
C ALA A 90 -7.98 -2.92 7.73
N TRP A 91 -6.81 -3.23 8.30
CA TRP A 91 -5.54 -2.65 7.85
C TRP A 91 -5.16 -3.04 6.42
N ARG A 92 -5.39 -4.29 6.01
CA ARG A 92 -5.18 -4.70 4.61
C ARG A 92 -6.09 -3.95 3.63
N GLN A 93 -7.36 -3.78 3.99
CA GLN A 93 -8.30 -3.01 3.18
C GLN A 93 -7.89 -1.53 3.11
N PHE A 94 -7.41 -0.97 4.22
CA PHE A 94 -6.90 0.39 4.26
C PHE A 94 -5.68 0.57 3.35
N THR A 95 -4.67 -0.28 3.48
CA THR A 95 -3.47 -0.23 2.65
C THR A 95 -3.79 -0.39 1.16
N ALA A 96 -4.69 -1.31 0.81
CA ALA A 96 -5.12 -1.49 -0.57
C ALA A 96 -5.89 -0.27 -1.10
N PHE A 97 -6.69 0.39 -0.26
CA PHE A 97 -7.34 1.65 -0.58
C PHE A 97 -6.32 2.77 -0.85
N GLU A 98 -5.32 2.94 0.03
CA GLU A 98 -4.28 3.96 -0.13
C GLU A 98 -3.45 3.74 -1.41
N ALA A 99 -3.10 2.49 -1.70
CA ALA A 99 -2.42 2.12 -2.93
C ALA A 99 -3.20 2.60 -4.17
N VAL A 100 -4.50 2.32 -4.19
CA VAL A 100 -5.40 2.71 -5.28
C VAL A 100 -5.54 4.23 -5.35
N ALA A 101 -5.75 4.88 -4.21
CA ALA A 101 -5.86 6.34 -4.13
C ALA A 101 -4.59 7.01 -4.67
N GLY A 102 -3.41 6.49 -4.31
CA GLY A 102 -2.12 6.91 -4.84
C GLY A 102 -2.02 6.72 -6.35
N PHE A 103 -2.44 5.58 -6.88
CA PHE A 103 -2.50 5.33 -8.33
C PHE A 103 -3.41 6.32 -9.07
N VAL A 104 -4.59 6.59 -8.51
CA VAL A 104 -5.55 7.55 -9.07
C VAL A 104 -4.98 8.97 -9.02
N ALA A 105 -4.35 9.36 -7.92
CA ALA A 105 -3.69 10.66 -7.78
C ALA A 105 -2.56 10.85 -8.80
N LEU A 106 -1.71 9.84 -8.98
CA LEU A 106 -0.65 9.84 -10.00
C LEU A 106 -1.21 9.91 -11.42
N ALA A 107 -2.28 9.16 -11.71
CA ALA A 107 -2.95 9.23 -13.00
C ALA A 107 -3.61 10.59 -13.25
N ALA A 108 -4.16 11.23 -12.21
CA ALA A 108 -4.74 12.57 -12.32
C ALA A 108 -3.67 13.64 -12.56
N ALA A 109 -2.51 13.53 -11.90
CA ALA A 109 -1.35 14.38 -12.16
C ALA A 109 -0.85 14.22 -13.61
N ASP A 110 -0.64 12.98 -14.07
CA ASP A 110 -0.21 12.70 -15.45
C ASP A 110 -1.24 13.20 -16.48
N ALA A 111 -2.54 12.99 -16.24
CA ALA A 111 -3.60 13.49 -17.11
C ALA A 111 -3.54 15.03 -17.27
N LYS A 112 -3.29 15.74 -16.16
CA LYS A 112 -3.14 17.19 -16.15
C LYS A 112 -1.90 17.63 -16.93
N ASP A 113 -0.77 16.97 -16.72
CA ASP A 113 0.51 17.37 -17.32
C ASP A 113 0.58 17.03 -18.81
N SER A 114 0.03 15.89 -19.23
CA SER A 114 0.12 15.41 -20.61
C SER A 114 -1.11 15.74 -21.47
N GLY A 115 -2.14 16.38 -20.90
CA GLY A 115 -3.43 16.64 -21.58
C GLY A 115 -4.23 15.37 -21.91
N ARG A 116 -3.91 14.22 -21.29
CA ARG A 116 -4.64 12.96 -21.49
C ARG A 116 -5.92 12.94 -20.66
N SER A 117 -6.89 12.10 -21.04
CA SER A 117 -7.97 11.77 -20.11
C SER A 117 -7.45 10.93 -18.95
N LEU A 118 -8.12 11.00 -17.78
CA LEU A 118 -7.76 10.21 -16.60
C LEU A 118 -7.70 8.70 -16.90
N VAL A 119 -8.60 8.20 -17.75
CA VAL A 119 -8.63 6.78 -18.16
C VAL A 119 -7.39 6.42 -18.96
N GLN A 120 -6.96 7.28 -19.88
CA GLN A 120 -5.75 7.06 -20.69
C GLN A 120 -4.48 7.13 -19.83
N ALA A 121 -4.39 8.11 -18.93
CA ALA A 121 -3.30 8.25 -17.97
C ALA A 121 -3.22 7.02 -17.05
N GLY A 122 -4.35 6.59 -16.48
CA GLY A 122 -4.44 5.41 -15.62
C GLY A 122 -4.03 4.12 -16.33
N ARG A 123 -4.49 3.91 -17.58
CA ARG A 123 -4.04 2.75 -18.39
C ARG A 123 -2.55 2.76 -18.64
N ALA A 124 -1.98 3.92 -18.97
CA ALA A 124 -0.55 4.05 -19.19
C ALA A 124 0.26 3.81 -17.91
N LEU A 125 -0.22 4.29 -16.77
CA LEU A 125 0.42 4.08 -15.47
C LEU A 125 0.38 2.61 -15.04
N LEU A 126 -0.76 1.92 -15.24
CA LEU A 126 -0.89 0.48 -15.00
C LEU A 126 0.07 -0.34 -15.87
N GLU A 127 0.20 0.03 -17.14
CA GLU A 127 1.14 -0.62 -18.06
C GLU A 127 2.59 -0.42 -17.62
N GLN A 128 2.96 0.80 -17.19
CA GLN A 128 4.28 1.07 -16.62
C GLN A 128 4.54 0.26 -15.35
N TRP A 129 3.54 0.14 -14.46
CA TRP A 129 3.68 -0.64 -13.23
C TRP A 129 3.87 -2.14 -13.50
N ARG A 130 3.16 -2.68 -14.51
CA ARG A 130 3.36 -4.06 -14.96
C ARG A 130 4.77 -4.29 -15.49
N ARG A 131 5.24 -3.43 -16.41
CA ARG A 131 6.60 -3.52 -16.97
C ARG A 131 7.69 -3.32 -15.93
N ALA A 132 7.45 -2.50 -14.90
CA ALA A 132 8.38 -2.40 -13.77
C ALA A 132 8.55 -3.73 -13.03
N GLY A 133 7.57 -4.64 -13.11
CA GLY A 133 7.70 -6.00 -12.58
C GLY A 133 8.72 -6.85 -13.36
N GLU A 134 8.94 -6.57 -14.64
CA GLU A 134 9.93 -7.25 -15.49
C GLU A 134 11.36 -6.79 -15.17
N THR A 135 11.52 -5.66 -14.49
CA THR A 135 12.82 -5.16 -14.03
C THR A 135 13.25 -5.72 -12.68
N LEU A 136 12.35 -6.43 -11.99
CA LEU A 136 12.70 -7.24 -10.83
C LEU A 136 13.51 -8.42 -11.33
N VAL A 137 14.78 -8.48 -10.95
CA VAL A 137 15.71 -9.52 -11.42
C VAL A 137 15.79 -10.65 -10.41
N GLU A 138 15.64 -10.32 -9.12
CA GLU A 138 15.73 -11.31 -8.07
C GLU A 138 14.89 -10.91 -6.86
N SER A 139 14.35 -11.89 -6.15
CA SER A 139 13.82 -11.72 -4.80
C SER A 139 14.60 -12.69 -3.93
N ARG A 140 15.40 -12.15 -3.00
CA ARG A 140 16.26 -12.94 -2.09
C ARG A 140 15.70 -12.96 -0.70
N ASP A 141 16.05 -14.00 0.04
CA ASP A 141 15.81 -14.10 1.48
C ASP A 141 17.15 -13.94 2.19
N GLU A 142 17.27 -12.89 3.01
CA GLU A 142 18.42 -12.64 3.87
C GLU A 142 17.94 -12.59 5.32
N GLY A 143 18.40 -13.52 6.15
CA GLY A 143 18.00 -13.59 7.56
C GLY A 143 16.50 -13.87 7.79
N GLY A 144 15.75 -14.40 6.81
CA GLY A 144 14.30 -14.58 6.88
C GLY A 144 13.50 -13.42 6.29
N HIS A 145 14.17 -12.41 5.73
CA HIS A 145 13.55 -11.21 5.18
C HIS A 145 13.73 -11.12 3.67
N ALA A 146 12.63 -10.87 2.96
CA ALA A 146 12.65 -10.74 1.51
C ALA A 146 13.23 -9.39 1.07
N ILE A 147 14.08 -9.41 0.05
CA ILE A 147 14.66 -8.24 -0.60
C ILE A 147 14.42 -8.34 -2.11
N ASP A 148 13.72 -7.37 -2.68
CA ASP A 148 13.45 -7.30 -4.11
C ASP A 148 14.53 -6.47 -4.82
N LEU A 149 15.25 -7.07 -5.75
CA LEU A 149 16.35 -6.46 -6.49
C LEU A 149 15.93 -6.04 -7.90
N TYR A 150 16.07 -4.75 -8.19
CA TYR A 150 15.82 -4.15 -9.50
C TYR A 150 17.13 -3.80 -10.19
N ALA A 151 17.35 -4.28 -11.42
CA ALA A 151 18.58 -4.01 -12.14
C ALA A 151 18.61 -2.61 -12.76
N GLY A 152 19.73 -1.91 -12.56
CA GLY A 152 20.03 -0.64 -13.22
C GLY A 152 20.90 -0.75 -14.47
N GLY A 153 21.48 -1.93 -14.73
CA GLY A 153 22.32 -2.20 -15.91
C GLY A 153 23.82 -1.92 -15.74
N ASP A 154 24.28 -1.55 -14.55
CA ASP A 154 25.70 -1.42 -14.21
C ASP A 154 25.93 -1.80 -12.73
N SER A 155 26.45 -3.01 -12.51
CA SER A 155 26.73 -3.56 -11.17
C SER A 155 28.01 -2.98 -10.54
N THR A 156 28.74 -2.11 -11.23
CA THR A 156 29.90 -1.40 -10.66
C THR A 156 29.51 -0.13 -9.92
N ARG A 157 28.25 0.32 -10.05
CA ARG A 157 27.73 1.49 -9.34
C ARG A 157 27.28 1.11 -7.92
N PRO A 158 27.23 2.09 -7.00
CA PRO A 158 26.68 1.84 -5.68
C PRO A 158 25.26 1.30 -5.76
N LEU A 159 24.99 0.32 -4.92
CA LEU A 159 23.65 -0.17 -4.69
C LEU A 159 22.82 0.86 -3.93
N VAL A 160 21.56 1.02 -4.32
CA VAL A 160 20.60 1.86 -3.58
C VAL A 160 19.67 0.96 -2.79
N VAL A 161 19.66 1.12 -1.46
CA VAL A 161 18.65 0.48 -0.60
C VAL A 161 17.46 1.42 -0.46
N LEU A 162 16.30 0.96 -0.92
CA LEU A 162 15.02 1.63 -0.82
C LEU A 162 14.24 1.01 0.34
N VAL A 163 14.00 1.82 1.37
CA VAL A 163 13.11 1.47 2.48
C VAL A 163 11.72 2.04 2.18
N PRO A 164 10.68 1.20 2.03
CA PRO A 164 9.31 1.66 1.94
C PRO A 164 8.97 2.70 3.02
N GLY A 165 8.24 3.75 2.64
CA GLY A 165 7.64 4.68 3.60
C GLY A 165 6.35 4.10 4.20
N GLY A 166 5.54 4.97 4.82
CA GLY A 166 4.23 4.57 5.36
C GLY A 166 4.21 4.35 6.87
N GLY A 167 5.11 4.99 7.61
CA GLY A 167 5.04 5.07 9.08
C GLY A 167 5.00 3.72 9.79
N TRP A 168 5.52 2.66 9.17
CA TRP A 168 5.48 1.28 9.65
C TRP A 168 4.09 0.64 9.74
N CYS A 169 3.03 1.32 9.31
CA CYS A 169 1.65 0.80 9.36
C CYS A 169 0.95 0.76 8.00
N HIS A 170 1.61 1.24 6.95
CA HIS A 170 1.11 1.27 5.57
C HIS A 170 2.09 0.58 4.62
N GLY A 171 1.59 0.16 3.46
CA GLY A 171 2.44 -0.33 2.36
C GLY A 171 2.90 -1.79 2.52
N ASP A 172 1.98 -2.69 2.85
CA ASP A 172 2.22 -4.14 3.01
C ASP A 172 2.66 -4.89 1.75
N ASP A 173 2.76 -4.20 0.63
CA ASP A 173 3.23 -4.75 -0.63
C ASP A 173 4.35 -3.85 -1.20
N ALA A 174 5.60 -4.35 -1.16
CA ALA A 174 6.76 -3.71 -1.80
C ALA A 174 6.52 -3.44 -3.30
N ARG A 175 5.55 -4.13 -3.92
CA ARG A 175 5.10 -3.83 -5.29
C ARG A 175 4.50 -2.44 -5.44
N LEU A 176 4.07 -1.77 -4.38
CA LEU A 176 3.67 -0.36 -4.44
C LEU A 176 4.87 0.55 -4.73
N TYR A 177 6.06 0.17 -4.24
CA TYR A 177 7.32 0.87 -4.46
C TYR A 177 8.04 0.45 -5.75
N ARG A 178 7.59 -0.62 -6.40
CA ARG A 178 8.12 -1.13 -7.68
C ARG A 178 8.33 -0.06 -8.75
N LEU A 179 7.35 0.84 -8.94
CA LEU A 179 7.47 1.91 -9.94
C LEU A 179 8.61 2.88 -9.59
N LEU A 180 8.79 3.18 -8.30
CA LEU A 180 9.87 4.02 -7.82
C LEU A 180 11.20 3.30 -7.99
N ALA A 181 11.31 2.05 -7.51
CA ALA A 181 12.51 1.24 -7.59
C ALA A 181 13.00 1.08 -9.04
N ALA A 182 12.13 0.66 -9.95
CA ALA A 182 12.46 0.50 -11.37
C ALA A 182 12.89 1.83 -12.03
N ARG A 183 12.26 2.96 -11.66
CA ARG A 183 12.64 4.28 -12.18
C ARG A 183 13.99 4.74 -11.64
N VAL A 184 14.26 4.54 -10.35
CA VAL A 184 15.55 4.85 -9.73
C VAL A 184 16.63 4.00 -10.37
N ALA A 185 16.41 2.69 -10.48
CA ALA A 185 17.36 1.76 -11.10
C ALA A 185 17.72 2.19 -12.52
N LYS A 186 16.71 2.44 -13.36
CA LYS A 186 16.90 2.86 -14.75
C LYS A 186 17.58 4.22 -14.89
N ARG A 187 17.19 5.23 -14.10
CA ARG A 187 17.73 6.60 -14.23
C ARG A 187 19.13 6.73 -13.66
N SER A 188 19.38 6.08 -12.52
CA SER A 188 20.67 6.11 -11.85
C SER A 188 21.63 5.08 -12.41
N ARG A 189 21.17 4.12 -13.22
CA ARG A 189 21.94 2.94 -13.66
C ARG A 189 22.54 2.17 -12.48
N CYS A 190 21.87 2.19 -11.34
CA CYS A 190 22.26 1.50 -10.12
C CYS A 190 21.32 0.33 -9.90
N GLU A 191 21.80 -0.73 -9.26
CA GLU A 191 20.90 -1.70 -8.67
C GLU A 191 20.12 -1.06 -7.51
N VAL A 192 18.88 -1.49 -7.33
CA VAL A 192 18.02 -1.03 -6.25
C VAL A 192 17.48 -2.23 -5.49
N ALA A 193 17.85 -2.38 -4.22
CA ALA A 193 17.20 -3.30 -3.30
C ALA A 193 16.03 -2.63 -2.62
N VAL A 194 14.89 -3.30 -2.57
CA VAL A 194 13.73 -2.89 -1.80
C VAL A 194 13.58 -3.83 -0.61
N ALA A 195 13.71 -3.30 0.60
CA ALA A 195 13.48 -4.05 1.83
C ALA A 195 11.98 -4.39 1.96
N GLN A 196 11.65 -5.67 2.13
CA GLN A 196 10.26 -6.07 2.39
C GLN A 196 10.03 -6.36 3.86
N TYR A 197 8.98 -5.78 4.42
CA TYR A 197 8.51 -6.08 5.76
C TYR A 197 6.99 -6.01 5.83
N ALA A 198 6.40 -6.77 6.76
CA ALA A 198 4.98 -6.66 7.06
C ALA A 198 4.74 -5.44 7.96
N PRO A 199 3.87 -4.49 7.60
CA PRO A 199 3.60 -3.32 8.43
C PRO A 199 2.77 -3.70 9.66
N TRP A 200 2.78 -2.87 10.68
CA TRP A 200 1.95 -2.98 11.86
C TRP A 200 0.46 -2.90 11.48
N PRO A 201 -0.44 -3.71 12.06
CA PRO A 201 -0.22 -4.77 13.05
C PRO A 201 -0.05 -6.18 12.41
N LEU A 202 0.30 -6.25 11.12
CA LEU A 202 0.55 -7.50 10.40
C LEU A 202 1.91 -8.11 10.78
N GLY A 203 2.93 -7.27 10.92
CA GLY A 203 4.25 -7.59 11.50
C GLY A 203 4.49 -6.89 12.83
N ASP A 204 5.65 -7.13 13.42
CA ASP A 204 6.13 -6.43 14.61
C ASP A 204 7.28 -5.47 14.30
N GLY A 205 7.48 -4.49 15.18
CA GLY A 205 8.42 -3.41 14.93
C GLY A 205 9.88 -3.85 14.93
N GLU A 206 10.22 -4.95 15.60
CA GLU A 206 11.58 -5.50 15.60
C GLU A 206 11.85 -6.18 14.25
N ASP A 207 10.93 -7.05 13.79
CA ASP A 207 10.97 -7.68 12.47
C ASP A 207 11.08 -6.66 11.33
N MET A 208 10.41 -5.50 11.45
CA MET A 208 10.49 -4.43 10.46
C MET A 208 11.87 -3.76 10.40
N VAL A 209 12.50 -3.56 11.57
CA VAL A 209 13.86 -3.00 11.66
C VAL A 209 14.87 -4.02 11.14
N ASP A 210 14.71 -5.29 11.50
CA ASP A 210 15.58 -6.38 11.07
C ASP A 210 15.52 -6.59 9.56
N ALA A 211 14.36 -6.44 8.93
CA ALA A 211 14.23 -6.45 7.47
C ALA A 211 15.04 -5.34 6.79
N VAL A 212 15.06 -4.14 7.37
CA VAL A 212 15.88 -3.02 6.86
C VAL A 212 17.36 -3.30 7.11
N ALA A 213 17.72 -3.83 8.27
CA ALA A 213 19.09 -4.21 8.60
C ALA A 213 19.62 -5.31 7.66
N ALA A 214 18.79 -6.28 7.29
CA ALA A 214 19.14 -7.32 6.31
C ALA A 214 19.44 -6.71 4.93
N ALA A 215 18.60 -5.78 4.46
CA ALA A 215 18.84 -5.08 3.20
C ALA A 215 20.11 -4.20 3.22
N LEU A 216 20.46 -3.62 4.36
CA LEU A 216 21.69 -2.85 4.54
C LEU A 216 22.93 -3.71 4.68
N THR A 217 22.83 -4.87 5.34
CA THR A 217 23.96 -5.81 5.50
C THR A 217 24.37 -6.42 4.16
N TRP A 218 23.40 -6.56 3.27
CA TRP A 218 23.65 -6.98 1.90
C TRP A 218 24.37 -5.92 1.05
N ALA A 219 24.17 -4.63 1.35
CA ALA A 219 24.61 -3.50 0.54
C ALA A 219 26.09 -3.13 0.71
#